data_AF-A0A967MWD0-F1
#
_entry.id   AF-A0A967MWD0-F1
#
_cell.length_a   1.000
_cell.length_b   1.000
_cell.length_c   1.000
_cell.angle_alpha   90.00
_cell.angle_beta   90.00
_cell.angle_gamma   90.00
#
_symmetry.space_group_name_H-M   'P 1'
#
loop_
_entity.id
_entity.type
_entity.pdbx_description
1 polymer ?
#
loop_
_entity_poly.entity_id
_entity_poly.type
_entity_poly.pdbx_seq_one_letter_code
_entity_poly.pdbx_strand_id
1 'polypeptide(L)'
;MTKTQQLIAELHDARDWSWYRVAKELGITPQRLYDFRTGREPRLPVHLALRVAELLERDPLAVVAEIEADRAKRTEEREFWMRVAKSAAATILALLLPLASVLDAPTAAKDLRDAFNHARHYAKWLARLLRLRVAV
;
A
#
# COMPACT_ATOMS: atom_id res chain seq x y z
N MET A 1 11.56 8.48 -15.40
CA MET A 1 11.03 8.96 -14.10
C MET A 1 11.02 7.78 -13.15
N THR A 2 11.70 7.90 -12.01
CA THR A 2 11.84 6.80 -11.03
C THR A 2 10.52 6.48 -10.34
N LYS A 3 10.39 5.29 -9.74
CA LYS A 3 9.18 4.94 -9.01
C LYS A 3 8.92 5.87 -7.82
N THR A 4 9.98 6.33 -7.16
CA THR A 4 9.92 7.35 -6.10
C THR A 4 9.24 8.63 -6.59
N GLN A 5 9.64 9.15 -7.75
CA GLN A 5 9.04 10.36 -8.33
C GLN A 5 7.56 10.14 -8.68
N GLN A 6 7.22 8.97 -9.21
CA GLN A 6 5.83 8.62 -9.53
C GLN A 6 4.94 8.62 -8.29
N LEU A 7 5.36 7.95 -7.22
CA LEU A 7 4.57 7.85 -5.99
C LEU A 7 4.36 9.20 -5.29
N ILE A 8 5.37 10.08 -5.35
CA ILE A 8 5.26 11.44 -4.77
C ILE A 8 4.34 12.33 -5.61
N ALA A 9 4.41 12.23 -6.94
CA ALA A 9 3.48 12.93 -7.83
C ALA A 9 2.05 12.41 -7.65
N GLU A 10 1.87 11.10 -7.59
CA GLU A 10 0.59 10.45 -7.31
C GLU A 10 -0.01 10.94 -5.99
N LEU A 11 0.79 11.09 -4.93
CA LEU A 11 0.32 11.60 -3.65
C LEU A 11 -0.11 13.08 -3.71
N HIS A 12 0.61 13.91 -4.48
CA HIS A 12 0.23 15.30 -4.73
C HIS A 12 -1.12 15.38 -5.43
N ASP A 13 -1.28 14.61 -6.50
CA ASP A 13 -2.48 14.64 -7.36
C ASP A 13 -3.69 14.00 -6.66
N ALA A 14 -3.51 12.82 -6.04
CA ALA A 14 -4.60 12.07 -5.42
C ALA A 14 -5.23 12.78 -4.22
N ARG A 15 -4.47 13.65 -3.54
CA ARG A 15 -4.94 14.40 -2.37
C ARG A 15 -5.18 15.89 -2.64
N ASP A 16 -4.85 16.37 -3.84
CA ASP A 16 -4.85 17.80 -4.19
C ASP A 16 -4.10 18.65 -3.15
N TRP A 17 -2.91 18.18 -2.76
CA TRP A 17 -2.11 18.78 -1.69
C TRP A 17 -0.97 19.60 -2.26
N SER A 18 -0.71 20.80 -1.73
CA SER A 18 0.54 21.50 -2.08
C SER A 18 1.77 20.66 -1.73
N TRP A 19 2.87 20.84 -2.46
CA TRP A 19 4.14 20.15 -2.16
C TRP A 19 4.61 20.38 -0.72
N TYR A 20 4.34 21.56 -0.17
CA TYR A 20 4.62 21.84 1.23
C TYR A 20 3.82 20.92 2.17
N ARG A 21 2.52 20.72 1.89
CA ARG A 21 1.68 19.80 2.65
C ARG A 21 2.14 18.36 2.49
N VAL A 22 2.52 17.93 1.27
CA VAL A 22 3.10 16.59 1.04
C VAL A 22 4.34 16.38 1.91
N ALA A 23 5.26 17.35 1.98
CA ALA A 23 6.46 17.26 2.83
C ALA A 23 6.08 17.11 4.31
N LYS A 24 5.11 17.91 4.77
CA LYS A 24 4.62 17.89 6.15
C LYS A 24 3.98 16.55 6.52
N GLU A 25 3.13 15.99 5.67
CA GLU A 25 2.42 14.72 5.93
C GLU A 25 3.35 13.51 5.87
N LEU A 26 4.44 13.61 5.10
CA LEU A 26 5.53 12.64 5.08
C LEU A 26 6.55 12.83 6.22
N GLY A 27 6.46 13.91 6.98
CA GLY A 27 7.39 14.20 8.09
C GLY A 27 8.82 14.53 7.62
N ILE A 28 8.98 15.09 6.42
CA ILE A 28 10.29 15.43 5.84
C ILE A 28 10.41 16.93 5.55
N THR A 29 11.64 17.39 5.34
CA THR A 29 11.89 18.78 4.92
C THR A 29 11.44 19.01 3.48
N PRO A 30 11.02 20.24 3.11
CA PRO A 30 10.70 20.58 1.72
C PRO A 30 11.86 20.35 0.75
N GLN A 31 13.10 20.56 1.20
CA GLN A 31 14.29 20.30 0.41
C GLN A 31 14.43 18.81 0.08
N ARG A 32 14.21 17.93 1.06
CA ARG A 32 14.25 16.49 0.83
C ARG A 32 13.15 16.03 -0.13
N LEU A 33 11.94 16.58 0.01
CA LEU A 33 10.87 16.32 -0.95
C LEU A 33 11.25 16.78 -2.38
N TYR A 34 11.87 17.96 -2.50
CA TYR A 34 12.37 18.47 -3.77
C TYR A 34 13.42 17.53 -4.39
N ASP A 35 14.34 17.00 -3.58
CA ASP A 35 15.37 16.07 -4.04
C ASP A 35 14.77 14.75 -4.55
N PHE A 36 13.74 14.22 -3.88
CA PHE A 36 12.98 13.09 -4.40
C PHE A 36 12.28 13.43 -5.72
N ARG A 37 11.61 14.59 -5.80
CA ARG A 37 10.81 15.01 -6.96
C ARG A 37 11.67 15.26 -8.21
N THR A 38 12.85 15.86 -8.02
CA THR A 38 13.82 16.09 -9.10
C THR A 38 14.67 14.88 -9.43
N GLY A 39 14.59 13.81 -8.63
CA GLY A 39 15.37 12.59 -8.82
C GLY A 39 16.82 12.70 -8.34
N ARG A 40 17.19 13.77 -7.62
CA ARG A 40 18.49 13.90 -6.94
C ARG A 40 18.65 12.84 -5.85
N GLU A 41 17.57 12.52 -5.14
CA GLU A 41 17.48 11.37 -4.24
C GLU A 41 16.52 10.35 -4.88
N PRO A 42 16.99 9.36 -5.67
CA PRO A 42 16.09 8.40 -6.31
C PRO A 42 15.57 7.33 -5.33
N ARG A 43 16.18 7.22 -4.14
CA ARG A 43 15.92 6.15 -3.18
C ARG A 43 14.99 6.62 -2.07
N LEU A 44 13.69 6.31 -2.18
CA LEU A 44 12.75 6.47 -1.08
C LEU A 44 13.02 5.45 0.06
N PRO A 45 13.38 5.88 1.28
CA PRO A 45 13.53 4.97 2.41
C PRO A 45 12.25 4.18 2.71
N VAL A 46 12.38 2.95 3.22
CA VAL A 46 11.22 2.06 3.48
C VAL A 46 10.17 2.71 4.39
N HIS A 47 10.57 3.38 5.47
CA HIS A 47 9.62 4.04 6.37
C HIS A 47 8.79 5.13 5.65
N LEU A 48 9.38 5.86 4.69
CA LEU A 48 8.64 6.82 3.87
C LEU A 48 7.76 6.12 2.82
N ALA A 49 8.21 5.01 2.25
CA ALA A 49 7.38 4.21 1.35
C ALA A 49 6.11 3.68 2.05
N LEU A 50 6.25 3.21 3.29
CA LEU A 50 5.12 2.78 4.11
C LEU A 50 4.17 3.95 4.42
N ARG A 51 4.72 5.12 4.76
CA ARG A 51 3.91 6.33 4.98
C ARG A 51 3.18 6.79 3.71
N VAL A 52 3.85 6.72 2.55
CA VAL A 52 3.22 7.00 1.25
C VAL A 52 2.07 6.01 0.99
N ALA A 53 2.27 4.72 1.27
CA ALA A 53 1.22 3.71 1.11
C ALA A 53 0.00 4.00 1.99
N GLU A 54 0.22 4.37 3.26
CA GLU A 54 -0.84 4.78 4.17
C GLU A 54 -1.61 6.01 3.63
N LEU A 55 -0.87 7.04 3.19
CA LEU A 55 -1.47 8.27 2.66
C LEU A 55 -2.17 8.08 1.32
N LEU A 56 -1.80 7.07 0.53
CA LEU A 56 -2.47 6.68 -0.72
C LEU A 56 -3.55 5.60 -0.53
N GLU A 57 -3.75 5.10 0.69
CA GLU A 57 -4.66 3.98 0.98
C GLU A 57 -4.36 2.72 0.13
N ARG A 58 -3.06 2.49 -0.14
CA ARG A 58 -2.55 1.33 -0.89
C ARG A 58 -1.93 0.30 0.05
N ASP A 59 -1.84 -0.94 -0.43
CA ASP A 59 -1.15 -2.01 0.29
C ASP A 59 0.33 -1.64 0.50
N PRO A 60 0.81 -1.55 1.76
CA PRO A 60 2.19 -1.19 2.06
C PRO A 60 3.22 -2.13 1.43
N LEU A 61 2.91 -3.43 1.37
CA LEU A 61 3.83 -4.41 0.77
C LEU A 61 3.94 -4.21 -0.74
N ALA A 62 2.84 -3.87 -1.40
CA ALA A 62 2.84 -3.58 -2.83
C ALA A 62 3.69 -2.35 -3.16
N VAL A 63 3.55 -1.27 -2.40
CA VAL A 63 4.33 -0.03 -2.62
C VAL A 63 5.83 -0.27 -2.41
N VAL A 64 6.22 -1.00 -1.36
CA VAL A 64 7.63 -1.35 -1.13
C VAL A 64 8.16 -2.24 -2.26
N ALA A 65 7.40 -3.24 -2.68
CA ALA A 65 7.80 -4.13 -3.76
C ALA A 65 7.95 -3.40 -5.10
N GLU A 66 7.09 -2.43 -5.41
CA GLU A 66 7.24 -1.61 -6.62
C GLU A 66 8.54 -0.78 -6.60
N ILE A 67 8.92 -0.25 -5.44
CA ILE A 67 10.17 0.51 -5.27
C ILE A 67 11.39 -0.41 -5.40
N GLU A 68 11.36 -1.60 -4.80
CA GLU A 68 12.47 -2.56 -4.91
C GLU A 68 12.59 -3.15 -6.33
N ALA A 69 11.47 -3.33 -7.03
CA ALA A 69 11.48 -3.71 -8.45
C ALA A 69 12.17 -2.65 -9.33
N ASP A 70 11.91 -1.36 -9.09
CA ASP A 70 12.56 -0.24 -9.81
C ASP A 70 14.07 -0.19 -9.54
N ARG A 71 14.50 -0.57 -8.32
CA ARG A 71 15.93 -0.60 -7.92
C ARG A 71 16.68 -1.82 -8.42
N ALA A 72 15.99 -2.93 -8.62
CA ALA A 72 16.61 -4.20 -8.96
C ALA A 72 17.39 -4.09 -10.28
N LYS A 73 18.70 -4.35 -10.21
CA LYS A 73 19.59 -4.36 -11.38
C LYS A 73 19.49 -5.66 -12.17
N ARG A 74 19.21 -6.76 -11.48
CA ARG A 74 19.05 -8.10 -12.06
C ARG A 74 17.60 -8.35 -12.43
N THR A 75 17.39 -9.00 -13.58
CA THR A 75 16.06 -9.32 -14.09
C THR A 75 15.27 -10.22 -13.14
N GLU A 76 15.89 -11.29 -12.63
CA GLU A 76 15.25 -12.24 -11.70
C GLU A 76 14.73 -11.58 -10.43
N GLU A 77 15.52 -10.67 -9.87
CA GLU A 77 15.19 -9.92 -8.65
C GLU A 77 14.05 -8.93 -8.91
N ARG A 78 14.06 -8.24 -10.07
CA ARG A 78 12.96 -7.38 -10.50
C ARG A 78 11.67 -8.18 -10.65
N GLU A 79 11.72 -9.33 -11.30
CA GLU A 79 10.55 -10.19 -11.51
C GLU A 79 9.98 -10.71 -10.18
N PHE A 80 10.85 -11.07 -9.23
CA PHE A 80 10.41 -11.44 -7.88
C PHE A 80 9.61 -10.32 -7.23
N TRP A 81 10.15 -9.10 -7.21
CA TRP A 81 9.45 -7.96 -6.62
C TRP A 81 8.18 -7.58 -7.36
N MET A 82 8.16 -7.69 -8.69
CA MET A 82 6.94 -7.51 -9.48
C MET A 82 5.86 -8.55 -9.17
N ARG A 83 6.24 -9.81 -8.88
CA ARG A 83 5.30 -10.82 -8.38
C ARG A 83 4.77 -10.42 -7.01
N VAL A 84 5.64 -10.04 -6.08
CA VAL A 84 5.22 -9.59 -4.73
C VAL A 84 4.24 -8.42 -4.82
N ALA A 85 4.52 -7.41 -5.66
CA ALA A 85 3.63 -6.27 -5.87
C ALA A 85 2.24 -6.67 -6.37
N LYS A 86 2.14 -7.68 -7.24
CA LYS A 86 0.87 -8.24 -7.73
C LYS A 86 0.19 -9.16 -6.73
N SER A 87 0.99 -9.86 -5.92
CA SER A 87 0.54 -10.92 -5.00
C SER A 87 0.22 -10.42 -3.59
N ALA A 88 0.57 -9.19 -3.22
CA ALA A 88 0.28 -8.69 -1.89
C ALA A 88 -1.23 -8.71 -1.56
N ALA A 89 -2.10 -8.49 -2.57
CA ALA A 89 -3.54 -8.76 -2.48
C ALA A 89 -3.91 -10.28 -2.47
N ALA A 90 -3.10 -11.13 -3.11
CA ALA A 90 -3.35 -12.57 -3.26
C ALA A 90 -2.83 -13.42 -2.10
N THR A 91 -1.95 -12.90 -1.24
CA THR A 91 -1.29 -13.69 -0.17
C THR A 91 -2.27 -14.05 0.95
N ILE A 92 -3.21 -13.16 1.29
CA ILE A 92 -4.32 -13.46 2.21
C ILE A 92 -5.24 -14.53 1.60
N LEU A 93 -5.54 -14.43 0.30
CA LEU A 93 -6.42 -15.38 -0.39
C LEU A 93 -5.78 -16.77 -0.53
N ALA A 94 -4.48 -16.83 -0.81
CA ALA A 94 -3.70 -18.06 -0.94
C ALA A 94 -3.46 -18.77 0.41
N LEU A 95 -3.43 -18.03 1.52
CA LEU A 95 -3.39 -18.61 2.87
C LEU A 95 -4.74 -19.16 3.33
N LEU A 96 -5.86 -18.68 2.76
CA LEU A 96 -7.22 -19.15 3.06
C LEU A 96 -7.65 -20.36 2.20
N LEU A 97 -7.04 -20.55 1.03
CA LEU A 97 -7.34 -21.63 0.08
C LEU A 97 -7.11 -23.07 0.65
N PRO A 98 -6.04 -23.36 1.40
CA PRO A 98 -5.85 -24.68 2.02
C PRO A 98 -6.89 -25.00 3.10
N LEU A 99 -7.43 -23.98 3.79
CA LEU A 99 -8.48 -24.17 4.79
C LEU A 99 -9.83 -24.56 4.15
N ALA A 100 -10.07 -24.15 2.91
CA ALA A 100 -11.25 -24.53 2.13
C ALA A 100 -11.21 -25.97 1.60
N SER A 101 -10.05 -26.62 1.59
CA SER A 101 -9.93 -28.03 1.17
C SER A 101 -10.21 -29.04 2.29
N VAL A 102 -10.35 -28.58 3.54
CA VAL A 102 -10.62 -29.40 4.73
C VAL A 102 -12.10 -29.36 5.14
N LEU A 103 -12.91 -28.47 4.55
CA LEU A 103 -14.31 -28.25 4.92
C LEU A 103 -15.20 -28.48 3.69
N ASP A 104 -16.24 -29.29 3.82
CA ASP A 104 -17.22 -29.59 2.77
C ASP A 104 -17.61 -28.34 1.94
N ALA A 105 -17.38 -28.44 0.63
CA ALA A 105 -17.39 -27.31 -0.31
C ALA A 105 -18.68 -26.45 -0.40
N PRO A 106 -19.92 -26.96 -0.16
CA PRO A 106 -21.11 -26.12 -0.29
C PRO A 106 -21.34 -25.17 0.90
N THR A 107 -20.93 -25.55 2.12
CA THR A 107 -21.07 -24.69 3.31
C THR A 107 -19.92 -23.70 3.41
N ALA A 108 -18.70 -24.13 3.08
CA ALA A 108 -17.51 -23.27 3.08
C ALA A 108 -17.68 -22.02 2.20
N ALA A 109 -18.31 -22.14 1.02
CA ALA A 109 -18.52 -20.99 0.13
C ALA A 109 -19.50 -19.95 0.71
N LYS A 110 -20.51 -20.40 1.46
CA LYS A 110 -21.47 -19.53 2.15
C LYS A 110 -20.80 -18.86 3.35
N ASP A 111 -20.08 -19.63 4.16
CA ASP A 111 -19.41 -19.16 5.36
C ASP A 111 -18.28 -18.17 5.04
N LEU A 112 -17.53 -18.38 3.95
CA LEU A 112 -16.51 -17.43 3.47
C LEU A 112 -17.13 -16.12 2.98
N ARG A 113 -18.26 -16.20 2.27
CA ARG A 113 -18.99 -15.01 1.81
C ARG A 113 -19.54 -14.21 2.99
N ASP A 114 -20.06 -14.90 4.00
CA ASP A 114 -20.60 -14.28 5.21
C ASP A 114 -19.50 -13.69 6.09
N ALA A 115 -18.36 -14.38 6.24
CA ALA A 115 -17.19 -13.87 6.95
C ALA A 115 -16.58 -12.64 6.27
N PHE A 116 -16.48 -12.64 4.93
CA PHE A 116 -16.01 -11.48 4.17
C PHE A 116 -16.96 -10.29 4.32
N ASN A 117 -18.27 -10.52 4.26
CA ASN A 117 -19.27 -9.48 4.47
C ASN A 117 -19.21 -8.89 5.89
N HIS A 118 -18.97 -9.72 6.91
CA HIS A 118 -18.74 -9.28 8.28
C HIS A 118 -17.45 -8.47 8.42
N ALA A 119 -16.31 -8.96 7.91
CA ALA A 119 -15.04 -8.25 7.94
C ALA A 119 -15.15 -6.87 7.28
N ARG A 120 -15.85 -6.79 6.13
CA ARG A 120 -16.13 -5.52 5.45
C ARG A 120 -17.02 -4.59 6.28
N HIS A 121 -18.00 -5.13 7.01
CA HIS A 121 -18.84 -4.36 7.92
C HIS A 121 -18.02 -3.81 9.11
N TYR A 122 -17.18 -4.64 9.73
CA TYR A 122 -16.31 -4.22 10.83
C TYR A 122 -15.25 -3.21 10.40
N ALA A 123 -14.65 -3.36 9.22
CA ALA A 123 -13.73 -2.37 8.66
C ALA A 123 -14.41 -1.00 8.46
N LYS A 124 -15.65 -0.99 7.95
CA LYS A 124 -16.46 0.24 7.84
C LYS A 124 -16.81 0.84 9.19
N TRP A 125 -17.14 0.00 10.17
CA TRP A 125 -17.48 0.43 11.52
C TRP A 125 -16.27 0.99 12.28
N LEU A 126 -15.11 0.34 12.19
CA LEU A 126 -13.82 0.81 12.71
C LEU A 126 -13.38 2.11 12.05
N ALA A 127 -13.49 2.23 10.72
CA ALA A 127 -13.23 3.48 10.01
C ALA A 127 -14.14 4.62 10.48
N ARG A 128 -15.40 4.31 10.83
CA ARG A 128 -16.35 5.29 11.38
C ARG A 128 -16.00 5.69 12.82
N LEU A 129 -15.55 4.76 13.65
CA LEU A 129 -15.07 5.06 15.01
C LEU A 129 -13.77 5.87 15.04
N LEU A 130 -12.83 5.55 14.15
CA LEU A 130 -11.58 6.31 14.02
C LEU A 130 -11.84 7.75 13.57
N ARG A 131 -12.85 7.98 12.71
CA ARG A 131 -13.29 9.34 12.36
C ARG A 131 -13.95 10.09 13.52
N LEU A 132 -14.63 9.41 14.43
CA LEU A 132 -15.27 10.04 15.59
C LEU A 132 -14.27 10.43 16.70
N ARG A 133 -13.11 9.76 16.79
CA ARG A 133 -12.03 10.13 17.73
C ARG A 133 -11.21 11.36 17.30
N VAL A 134 -11.30 11.78 16.05
CA VAL A 134 -10.58 12.96 15.53
C VAL A 134 -11.42 14.26 15.66
N ALA A 135 -12.66 14.15 16.18
CA ALA A 135 -13.61 15.27 16.31
C ALA A 135 -13.79 15.77 17.77
N VAL A 136 -12.87 15.42 18.68
CA VAL A 136 -12.79 15.93 20.07
C VAL A 136 -11.45 16.64 20.23
#